data_AF-A0A671G172-F1
#
_entry.id   AF-A0A671G172-F1
#
_cell.length_a   1.000
_cell.length_b   1.000
_cell.length_c   1.000
_cell.angle_alpha   90.00
_cell.angle_beta   90.00
_cell.angle_gamma   90.00
#
_symmetry.space_group_name_H-M   'P 1'
#
loop_
_entity.id
_entity.type
_entity.pdbx_description
1 polymer ?
#
loop_
_entity_poly.entity_id
_entity_poly.type
_entity_poly.pdbx_seq_one_letter_code
_entity_poly.pdbx_strand_id
1 'polypeptide(L)'
;MGVKGMAIVLAVIFCTTIVQGFPMFKRGRLCIRPGVKAVVADIEKVSVFYPSNNCDKTEVIITMKTHKRQRCLNPRSKQANIIIKNAERMKFLKY
;
A
#
# COMPACT_ATOMS: atom_id res chain seq x y z
N MET A 1 -13.99 42.37 21.77
CA MET A 1 -13.86 41.66 20.48
C MET A 1 -15.26 41.26 20.03
N GLY A 2 -15.76 41.85 18.95
CA GLY A 2 -17.14 41.61 18.51
C GLY A 2 -17.36 40.16 18.09
N VAL A 3 -18.59 39.67 18.22
CA VAL A 3 -19.03 38.31 17.83
C VAL A 3 -18.56 37.95 16.41
N LYS A 4 -18.49 38.95 15.52
CA LYS A 4 -17.95 38.84 14.15
C LYS A 4 -16.47 38.45 14.09
N GLY A 5 -15.62 39.02 14.96
CA GLY A 5 -14.18 38.70 14.99
C GLY A 5 -13.92 37.29 15.52
N MET A 6 -14.69 36.86 16.51
CA MET A 6 -14.61 35.50 17.07
C MET A 6 -15.01 34.44 16.03
N ALA A 7 -16.04 34.73 15.22
CA ALA A 7 -16.48 33.85 14.14
C ALA A 7 -15.40 33.66 13.06
N ILE A 8 -14.67 34.73 12.73
CA ILE A 8 -13.59 34.67 11.73
C ILE A 8 -12.44 33.81 12.26
N VAL A 9 -12.05 33.98 13.53
CA VAL A 9 -10.98 33.17 14.14
C VAL A 9 -11.37 31.69 14.19
N LEU A 10 -12.61 31.38 14.56
CA LEU A 10 -13.12 30.01 14.58
C LEU A 10 -13.15 29.37 13.18
N ALA A 11 -13.54 30.14 12.16
CA ALA A 11 -13.54 29.65 10.77
C ALA A 11 -12.12 29.33 10.27
N VAL A 12 -11.13 30.15 10.62
CA VAL A 12 -9.72 29.92 10.25
C VAL A 12 -9.17 28.66 10.93
N ILE A 13 -9.47 28.45 12.21
CA ILE A 13 -9.04 27.25 12.95
C ILE A 13 -9.70 25.98 12.36
N PHE A 14 -10.98 26.05 12.00
CA PHE A 14 -11.65 24.90 11.38
C PHE A 14 -11.01 24.53 10.04
N CYS A 15 -10.68 25.52 9.20
CA CYS A 15 -10.04 25.29 7.91
C CYS A 15 -8.66 24.59 8.03
N THR A 16 -7.83 24.91 9.03
CA THR A 16 -6.52 24.27 9.18
C THR A 16 -6.62 22.80 9.58
N THR A 17 -7.62 22.42 10.38
CA THR A 17 -7.83 21.02 10.79
C THR A 17 -8.27 20.10 9.64
N ILE A 18 -9.00 20.63 8.64
CA ILE A 18 -9.45 19.86 7.48
C ILE A 18 -8.27 19.50 6.56
N VAL A 19 -7.26 20.38 6.47
CA VAL A 19 -6.07 20.15 5.63
C VAL A 19 -5.16 19.06 6.21
N GLN A 20 -5.12 18.91 7.55
CA GLN A 20 -4.33 17.88 8.22
C GLN A 20 -5.09 16.54 8.41
N GLY A 21 -6.42 16.54 8.25
CA GLY A 21 -7.29 15.50 8.78
C GLY A 21 -7.78 14.42 7.81
N PHE A 22 -7.42 14.44 6.53
CA PHE A 22 -7.73 13.32 5.64
C PHE A 22 -6.58 12.30 5.67
N PRO A 23 -6.68 11.20 6.45
CA PRO A 23 -5.85 10.04 6.14
C PRO A 23 -6.24 9.65 4.72
N MET A 24 -5.36 9.93 3.76
CA MET A 24 -5.53 9.52 2.36
C MET A 24 -6.12 8.13 2.38
N PHE A 25 -7.36 8.02 1.89
CA PHE A 25 -8.14 6.79 1.80
C PHE A 25 -7.16 5.71 1.39
N LYS A 26 -6.76 4.84 2.33
CA LYS A 26 -5.68 3.87 2.07
C LYS A 26 -6.21 3.05 0.92
N ARG A 27 -5.68 3.32 -0.28
CA ARG A 27 -6.15 2.76 -1.54
C ARG A 27 -6.31 1.28 -1.27
N GLY A 28 -7.56 0.83 -1.21
CA GLY A 28 -7.91 -0.47 -0.66
C GLY A 28 -6.97 -1.52 -1.25
N ARG A 29 -6.46 -2.39 -0.38
CA ARG A 29 -5.54 -3.47 -0.73
C ARG A 29 -5.90 -4.01 -2.13
N LEU A 30 -4.97 -3.85 -3.08
CA LEU A 30 -5.29 -3.79 -4.52
C LEU A 30 -5.71 -5.15 -5.11
N CYS A 31 -5.65 -6.24 -4.35
CA CYS A 31 -5.85 -7.59 -4.86
C CYS A 31 -7.28 -8.10 -4.58
N ILE A 32 -8.27 -7.54 -5.29
CA ILE A 32 -9.68 -7.95 -5.23
C ILE A 32 -9.92 -9.33 -5.88
N ARG A 33 -9.03 -9.79 -6.76
CA ARG A 33 -9.15 -11.07 -7.51
C ARG A 33 -7.95 -11.98 -7.26
N PRO A 34 -8.12 -13.32 -7.41
CA PRO A 34 -6.99 -14.25 -7.35
C PRO A 34 -5.89 -13.79 -8.31
N GLY A 35 -4.72 -13.48 -7.73
CA GLY A 35 -3.55 -13.03 -8.48
C GLY A 35 -3.09 -14.07 -9.50
N VAL A 36 -2.30 -13.63 -10.47
CA VAL A 36 -1.74 -14.55 -11.48
C VAL A 36 -0.81 -15.57 -10.82
N LYS A 37 -0.83 -16.82 -11.31
CA LYS A 37 0.02 -17.91 -10.77
C LYS A 37 1.50 -17.68 -11.04
N ALA A 38 1.82 -17.06 -12.18
CA ALA A 38 3.18 -16.82 -12.60
C ALA A 38 3.34 -15.46 -13.28
N VAL A 39 4.51 -14.85 -13.10
CA VAL A 39 4.94 -13.61 -13.77
C VAL A 39 6.27 -13.89 -14.45
N VAL A 40 6.35 -13.67 -15.76
CA VAL A 40 7.54 -13.93 -16.59
C VAL A 40 8.36 -12.65 -16.84
N ALA A 41 7.91 -11.48 -16.37
CA ALA A 41 8.62 -10.23 -16.66
C ALA A 41 9.48 -9.72 -15.50
N ASP A 42 10.37 -8.79 -15.87
CA ASP A 42 11.37 -8.16 -15.02
C ASP A 42 10.71 -7.45 -13.81
N ILE A 43 11.11 -7.87 -12.62
CA ILE A 43 10.55 -7.40 -11.35
C ILE A 43 11.39 -6.23 -10.85
N GLU A 44 10.77 -5.05 -10.70
CA GLU A 44 11.44 -3.87 -10.16
C GLU A 44 11.34 -3.82 -8.63
N LYS A 45 10.13 -4.05 -8.08
CA LYS A 45 9.87 -3.96 -6.64
C LYS A 45 8.89 -5.04 -6.21
N VAL A 46 9.24 -5.70 -5.10
CA VAL A 46 8.36 -6.66 -4.42
C VAL A 46 7.86 -6.01 -3.13
N SER A 47 6.54 -5.95 -2.98
CA SER A 47 5.91 -5.49 -1.74
C SER A 47 5.07 -6.62 -1.17
N VAL A 48 5.48 -7.13 -0.01
CA VAL A 48 4.79 -8.20 0.72
C VAL A 48 3.99 -7.54 1.85
N PHE A 49 2.68 -7.77 1.85
CA PHE A 49 1.77 -7.31 2.89
C PHE A 49 1.27 -8.51 3.68
N TYR A 50 1.57 -8.50 4.97
CA TYR A 50 1.13 -9.54 5.90
C TYR A 50 -0.33 -9.32 6.33
N PRO A 51 -1.00 -10.38 6.83
CA PRO A 51 -2.33 -10.26 7.41
C PRO A 51 -2.34 -9.23 8.54
N SER A 52 -3.43 -8.49 8.65
CA SER A 52 -3.67 -7.50 9.71
C SER A 52 -5.16 -7.47 10.02
N ASN A 53 -5.59 -6.73 11.04
CA ASN A 53 -6.98 -6.73 11.54
C ASN A 53 -8.05 -6.36 10.49
N ASN A 54 -7.64 -5.86 9.32
CA ASN A 54 -8.50 -5.46 8.22
C ASN A 54 -8.40 -6.41 6.99
N CYS A 55 -7.53 -7.43 7.01
CA CYS A 55 -7.42 -8.45 5.97
C CYS A 55 -6.61 -9.65 6.49
N ASP A 56 -7.22 -10.83 6.49
CA ASP A 56 -6.61 -12.08 6.97
C ASP A 56 -5.67 -12.74 5.94
N LYS A 57 -5.51 -12.13 4.76
CA LYS A 57 -4.76 -12.72 3.65
C LYS A 57 -3.43 -12.01 3.46
N THR A 58 -2.37 -12.81 3.29
CA THR A 58 -1.08 -12.30 2.81
C THR A 58 -1.18 -11.94 1.34
N GLU A 59 -0.77 -10.73 0.97
CA GLU A 59 -0.81 -10.24 -0.41
C GLU A 59 0.61 -9.94 -0.90
N VAL A 60 0.93 -10.41 -2.10
CA VAL A 60 2.21 -10.15 -2.76
C VAL A 60 1.94 -9.30 -3.99
N ILE A 61 2.41 -8.06 -3.97
CA ILE A 61 2.31 -7.11 -5.08
C ILE A 61 3.67 -6.97 -5.71
N ILE A 62 3.71 -7.16 -7.02
CA ILE A 62 4.91 -7.07 -7.84
C ILE A 62 4.75 -5.86 -8.75
N THR A 63 5.72 -4.95 -8.72
CA THR A 63 5.83 -3.88 -9.71
C THR A 63 6.80 -4.32 -10.80
N MET A 64 6.31 -4.39 -12.03
CA MET A 64 7.12 -4.78 -13.20
C MET A 64 7.86 -3.57 -13.77
N LYS A 65 9.11 -3.75 -14.20
CA LYS A 65 9.99 -2.67 -14.68
C LYS A 65 9.54 -2.06 -16.01
N THR A 66 9.07 -2.89 -16.94
CA THR A 66 8.78 -2.51 -18.33
C THR A 66 7.59 -1.56 -18.50
N HIS A 67 6.65 -1.56 -17.55
CA HIS A 67 5.44 -0.74 -17.65
C HIS A 67 4.98 -0.15 -16.30
N LYS A 68 5.79 -0.27 -15.23
CA LYS A 68 5.42 0.07 -13.83
C LYS A 68 4.06 -0.49 -13.40
N ARG A 69 3.62 -1.56 -14.06
CA ARG A 69 2.32 -2.17 -13.81
C ARG A 69 2.42 -3.00 -12.54
N GLN A 70 1.48 -2.78 -11.63
CA GLN A 70 1.35 -3.59 -10.44
C GLN A 70 0.55 -4.84 -10.77
N ARG A 71 1.05 -5.99 -10.35
CA ARG A 71 0.35 -7.26 -10.50
C ARG A 71 0.33 -8.00 -9.17
N CYS A 72 -0.85 -8.48 -8.82
CA CYS A 72 -1.03 -9.32 -7.65
C CYS A 72 -0.64 -10.76 -7.99
N LEU A 73 0.14 -11.37 -7.10
CA LEU A 73 0.49 -12.77 -7.17
C LEU A 73 -0.26 -13.55 -6.10
N ASN A 74 -0.70 -14.77 -6.42
CA ASN A 74 -1.31 -15.63 -5.43
C ASN A 74 -0.23 -16.18 -4.47
N PRO A 75 -0.29 -15.90 -3.15
CA PRO A 75 0.72 -16.32 -2.17
C PRO A 75 0.90 -17.84 -2.09
N ARG A 76 -0.11 -18.63 -2.47
CA ARG A 76 -0.03 -20.11 -2.48
C ARG A 76 0.74 -20.67 -3.67
N SER A 77 1.17 -19.84 -4.61
CA SER A 77 1.90 -20.30 -5.81
C SER A 77 3.38 -20.56 -5.49
N LYS A 78 3.98 -21.61 -6.10
CA LYS A 78 5.42 -21.92 -5.93
C LYS A 78 6.31 -20.70 -6.22
N GLN A 79 6.01 -19.96 -7.28
CA GLN A 79 6.77 -18.77 -7.64
C GLN A 79 6.65 -17.65 -6.59
N ALA A 80 5.48 -17.49 -5.96
CA ALA A 80 5.30 -16.50 -4.90
C ALA A 80 6.18 -16.80 -3.69
N ASN A 81 6.25 -18.07 -3.28
CA ASN A 81 7.09 -18.49 -2.15
C ASN A 81 8.58 -18.21 -2.40
N ILE A 82 9.07 -18.47 -3.61
CA ILE A 82 10.46 -18.18 -3.99
C ILE A 82 10.73 -16.67 -3.94
N ILE A 83 9.81 -15.86 -4.49
CA ILE A 83 9.94 -14.39 -4.50
C ILE A 83 9.92 -13.84 -3.08
N ILE A 84 9.04 -14.33 -2.19
CA ILE A 84 8.98 -13.88 -0.78
C ILE A 84 10.31 -14.19 -0.09
N LYS A 85 10.82 -15.42 -0.20
CA LYS A 85 12.09 -15.81 0.43
C LYS A 85 13.26 -14.95 -0.06
N ASN A 86 13.32 -14.67 -1.36
CA ASN A 86 14.35 -13.81 -1.93
C ASN A 86 14.20 -12.36 -1.45
N ALA A 87 12.97 -11.85 -1.36
CA ALA A 87 12.70 -10.50 -0.86
C ALA A 87 13.05 -10.37 0.63
N GLU A 88 12.78 -11.39 1.46
CA GLU A 88 13.20 -11.44 2.86
C GLU A 88 14.73 -11.43 2.96
N ARG A 89 15.44 -12.29 2.22
CA ARG A 89 16.91 -12.30 2.17
C ARG A 89 17.49 -10.95 1.76
N MET A 90 16.93 -10.30 0.73
CA MET A 90 17.38 -8.97 0.31
C MET A 90 17.12 -7.87 1.34
N LYS A 91 16.07 -8.00 2.17
CA LYS A 91 15.85 -7.08 3.30
C LYS A 91 16.91 -7.27 4.39
N PHE A 92 17.26 -8.51 4.71
CA PHE A 92 18.32 -8.81 5.68
C PHE A 92 19.69 -8.32 5.22
N LEU A 93 20.01 -8.40 3.92
CA LEU A 93 21.30 -7.93 3.39
C LEU A 93 21.40 -6.40 3.29
N LYS A 94 20.29 -5.67 3.52
CA LYS A 94 20.26 -4.21 3.51
C LYS A 94 20.48 -3.59 4.89
N TYR A 95 20.52 -4.40 5.93
CA TYR A 95 20.78 -4.03 7.32
C TYR A 95 22.15 -4.56 7.73
#